data_AF-A0A7H8SD32-F1
#
_entry.id   AF-A0A7H8SD32-F1
#
_cell.length_a   1.000
_cell.length_b   1.000
_cell.length_c   1.000
_cell.angle_alpha   90.00
_cell.angle_beta   90.00
_cell.angle_gamma   90.00
#
_symmetry.space_group_name_H-M   'P 1'
#
loop_
_entity.id
_entity.type
_entity.pdbx_description
1 polymer ?
#
loop_
_entity_poly.entity_id
_entity_poly.type
_entity_poly.pdbx_seq_one_letter_code
_entity_poly.pdbx_strand_id
1 'polypeptide(L)'
;MAAVYRKIFPAVNAELNFWERRAFEIPNEELREQALASIESKRFHCLGGAVYALLAGYRWREAIRFIVAYQTISDYLDNLCDRSTSLDPNDFRLLHQSMNDALSTGNTIRDYYALRREKTDGEYLADLVRTCQKTMRRLDEFDTIQGHLLNLEQLYSDLQVHKHVKVDERVPRLVNWFEEKTNDSSLYWHEFSAAAGSTLGIFCLVSYALGGKMTPELADNVIESYFPFMQGLHILLDYYIDQEEDRIEGDLNFCRYYDNQALMEKRIMYFIEQADSYVQQLPDRRFHEMVHHGLVGLYLGDPKVKKLDGGMEMTDDLLRISGYKARFFHWNTKFYHRMKKTRA
;
A
#
# COMPACT_ATOMS: atom_id res chain seq x y z
N MET A 1 14.77 -4.14 13.79
CA MET A 1 14.83 -2.68 14.08
C MET A 1 16.16 -2.01 13.74
N ALA A 2 17.30 -2.35 14.34
CA ALA A 2 18.56 -1.65 14.04
C ALA A 2 18.96 -1.67 12.55
N ALA A 3 18.80 -2.81 11.88
CA ALA A 3 19.03 -2.93 10.44
C ALA A 3 18.06 -2.07 9.61
N VAL A 4 16.81 -1.93 10.04
CA VAL A 4 15.81 -1.11 9.35
C VAL A 4 16.27 0.36 9.31
N TYR A 5 16.58 0.93 10.47
CA TYR A 5 17.01 2.33 10.56
C TYR A 5 18.39 2.61 9.97
N ARG A 6 19.36 1.70 10.14
CA ARG A 6 20.76 1.94 9.71
C ARG A 6 21.04 1.57 8.26
N LYS A 7 20.22 0.70 7.66
CA LYS A 7 20.51 0.10 6.35
C LYS A 7 19.34 0.21 5.37
N ILE A 8 18.12 -0.16 5.78
CA ILE A 8 16.95 -0.14 4.89
C ILE A 8 16.51 1.30 4.60
N PHE A 9 16.19 2.10 5.62
CA PHE A 9 15.69 3.46 5.42
C PHE A 9 16.65 4.38 4.66
N PRO A 10 17.97 4.38 4.90
CA PRO A 10 18.90 5.15 4.08
C PRO A 10 18.89 4.74 2.61
N ALA A 11 18.75 3.44 2.31
CA ALA A 11 18.69 2.95 0.94
C ALA A 11 17.36 3.33 0.26
N VAL A 12 16.23 3.25 0.96
CA VAL A 12 14.93 3.75 0.49
C VAL A 12 15.01 5.22 0.13
N ASN A 13 15.64 6.03 0.98
CA ASN A 13 15.78 7.46 0.73
C ASN A 13 16.66 7.76 -0.49
N ALA A 14 17.69 6.95 -0.73
CA ALA A 14 18.51 7.10 -1.93
C ALA A 14 17.70 6.81 -3.20
N GLU A 15 16.86 5.77 -3.20
CA GLU A 15 15.97 5.43 -4.33
C GLU A 15 14.86 6.49 -4.51
N LEU A 16 14.24 6.97 -3.43
CA LEU A 16 13.24 8.05 -3.50
C LEU A 16 13.82 9.36 -4.03
N ASN A 17 15.01 9.77 -3.57
CA ASN A 17 15.68 10.96 -4.08
C ASN A 17 16.04 10.83 -5.58
N PHE A 18 16.27 9.61 -6.05
CA PHE A 18 16.47 9.36 -7.48
C PHE A 18 15.16 9.57 -8.26
N TRP A 19 14.06 8.99 -7.78
CA TRP A 19 12.75 9.16 -8.42
C TRP A 19 12.22 10.59 -8.34
N GLU A 20 12.47 11.31 -7.25
CA GLU A 20 12.14 12.72 -7.10
C GLU A 20 12.85 13.57 -8.17
N ARG A 21 14.15 13.33 -8.41
CA ARG A 21 14.89 14.01 -9.49
C ARG A 21 14.33 13.69 -10.87
N ARG A 22 13.95 12.43 -11.13
CA ARG A 22 13.28 12.05 -12.38
C ARG A 22 11.92 12.72 -12.52
N ALA A 23 11.17 12.85 -11.43
CA ALA A 23 9.88 13.54 -11.41
C ALA A 23 10.03 15.03 -11.75
N PHE A 24 11.07 15.72 -11.26
CA PHE A 24 11.36 17.12 -11.63
C PHE A 24 11.59 17.32 -13.13
N GLU A 25 12.03 16.29 -13.85
CA GLU A 25 12.28 16.33 -15.30
C GLU A 25 11.01 16.07 -16.14
N ILE A 26 9.88 15.75 -15.51
CA ILE A 26 8.61 15.52 -16.21
C ILE A 26 8.19 16.82 -16.95
N PRO A 27 8.00 16.79 -18.29
CA PRO A 27 7.66 17.99 -19.06
C PRO A 27 6.28 18.56 -18.76
N ASN A 28 5.26 17.70 -18.67
CA ASN A 28 3.90 18.13 -18.38
C ASN A 28 3.77 18.58 -16.91
N GLU A 29 3.26 19.79 -16.69
CA GLU A 29 3.19 20.41 -15.37
C GLU A 29 2.32 19.63 -14.39
N GLU A 30 1.11 19.23 -14.79
CA GLU A 30 0.19 18.44 -13.96
C GLU A 30 0.83 17.10 -13.57
N LEU A 31 1.36 16.34 -14.54
CA LEU A 31 1.99 15.05 -14.25
C LEU A 31 3.19 15.20 -13.31
N ARG A 32 3.96 16.29 -13.45
CA ARG A 32 5.10 16.61 -12.59
C ARG A 32 4.65 16.92 -11.16
N GLU A 33 3.65 17.79 -11.01
CA GLU A 33 3.10 18.17 -9.71
C GLU A 33 2.56 16.95 -8.97
N GLN A 34 1.78 16.09 -9.64
CA GLN A 34 1.24 14.89 -9.00
C GLN A 34 2.32 13.88 -8.60
N ALA A 35 3.37 13.70 -9.41
CA ALA A 35 4.49 12.80 -9.09
C ALA A 35 5.35 13.31 -7.91
N LEU A 36 5.61 14.62 -7.86
CA LEU A 36 6.35 15.22 -6.74
C LEU A 36 5.53 15.20 -5.45
N ALA A 37 4.25 15.56 -5.55
CA ALA A 37 3.33 15.55 -4.41
C ALA A 37 3.20 14.13 -3.82
N SER A 38 3.08 13.09 -4.66
CA SER A 38 2.99 11.71 -4.17
C SER A 38 4.25 11.28 -3.43
N ILE A 39 5.45 11.62 -3.92
CA ILE A 39 6.70 11.31 -3.22
C ILE A 39 6.80 12.05 -1.88
N GLU A 40 6.42 13.33 -1.84
CA GLU A 40 6.53 14.15 -0.63
C GLU A 40 5.58 13.67 0.47
N SER A 41 4.30 13.48 0.14
CA SER A 41 3.26 13.15 1.13
C SER A 41 3.22 11.66 1.49
N LYS A 42 3.50 10.77 0.53
CA LYS A 42 3.33 9.31 0.68
C LYS A 42 4.65 8.54 0.89
N ARG A 43 5.76 9.23 1.16
CA ARG A 43 7.08 8.62 1.45
C ARG A 43 7.05 7.49 2.49
N PHE A 44 6.14 7.57 3.47
CA PHE A 44 6.04 6.56 4.52
C PHE A 44 5.59 5.19 3.99
N HIS A 45 4.83 5.12 2.88
CA HIS A 45 4.47 3.85 2.21
C HIS A 45 5.72 3.10 1.76
N CYS A 46 6.65 3.78 1.11
CA CYS A 46 7.93 3.21 0.69
C CYS A 46 8.78 2.74 1.89
N LEU A 47 8.82 3.53 2.98
CA LEU A 47 9.57 3.15 4.19
C LEU A 47 8.96 1.92 4.87
N GLY A 48 7.63 1.86 5.00
CA GLY A 48 6.90 0.73 5.56
C GLY A 48 7.06 -0.53 4.73
N GLY A 49 6.82 -0.43 3.42
CA GLY A 49 6.98 -1.53 2.47
C GLY A 49 8.42 -2.07 2.41
N ALA A 50 9.44 -1.20 2.51
CA ALA A 50 10.82 -1.64 2.41
C ALA A 50 11.30 -2.54 3.57
N VAL A 51 10.53 -2.63 4.67
CA VAL A 51 10.82 -3.58 5.76
C VAL A 51 10.85 -5.02 5.25
N TYR A 52 10.06 -5.35 4.22
CA TYR A 52 10.05 -6.67 3.57
C TYR A 52 11.36 -7.06 2.91
N ALA A 53 12.23 -6.10 2.59
CA ALA A 53 13.57 -6.38 2.08
C ALA A 53 14.43 -7.21 3.06
N LEU A 54 14.05 -7.31 4.34
CA LEU A 54 14.69 -8.21 5.30
C LEU A 54 14.51 -9.70 4.94
N LEU A 55 13.42 -10.06 4.24
CA LEU A 55 13.15 -11.43 3.79
C LEU A 55 14.02 -11.82 2.57
N ALA A 56 14.45 -10.82 1.78
CA ALA A 56 15.25 -11.03 0.57
C ALA A 56 16.75 -11.32 0.82
N GLY A 57 17.15 -11.50 2.07
CA GLY A 57 18.53 -11.91 2.42
C GLY A 57 19.61 -11.00 1.82
N TYR A 58 20.51 -11.58 1.02
CA TYR A 58 21.60 -10.83 0.38
C TYR A 58 21.12 -9.90 -0.75
N ARG A 59 19.93 -10.17 -1.32
CA ARG A 59 19.29 -9.40 -2.39
C ARG A 59 18.38 -8.27 -1.88
N TRP A 60 18.47 -7.92 -0.60
CA TRP A 60 17.69 -6.84 0.02
C TRP A 60 17.71 -5.50 -0.75
N ARG A 61 18.80 -5.16 -1.46
CA ARG A 61 18.85 -3.93 -2.29
C ARG A 61 17.95 -4.03 -3.53
N GLU A 62 17.86 -5.20 -4.13
CA GLU A 62 16.95 -5.46 -5.26
C GLU A 62 15.50 -5.40 -4.79
N ALA A 63 15.20 -5.93 -3.59
CA ALA A 63 13.89 -5.81 -2.98
C ALA A 63 13.51 -4.34 -2.73
N ILE A 64 14.40 -3.52 -2.15
CA ILE A 64 14.14 -2.08 -1.95
C ILE A 64 13.86 -1.39 -3.28
N ARG A 65 14.66 -1.63 -4.32
CA ARG A 65 14.45 -1.03 -5.64
C ARG A 65 13.08 -1.36 -6.22
N PHE A 66 12.68 -2.62 -6.14
CA PHE A 66 11.35 -3.06 -6.56
C PHE A 66 10.25 -2.38 -5.75
N ILE A 67 10.34 -2.45 -4.42
CA ILE A 67 9.31 -1.93 -3.52
C ILE A 67 9.14 -0.42 -3.71
N VAL A 68 10.24 0.33 -3.75
CA VAL A 68 10.18 1.78 -3.95
C VAL A 68 9.60 2.11 -5.31
N ALA A 69 10.05 1.46 -6.40
CA ALA A 69 9.49 1.73 -7.72
C ALA A 69 7.99 1.38 -7.80
N TYR A 70 7.59 0.19 -7.33
CA TYR A 70 6.19 -0.26 -7.39
C TYR A 70 5.26 0.59 -6.53
N GLN A 71 5.70 0.95 -5.32
CA GLN A 71 4.93 1.84 -4.45
C GLN A 71 4.87 3.27 -5.02
N THR A 72 5.94 3.76 -5.66
CA THR A 72 5.94 5.07 -6.32
C THR A 72 4.94 5.08 -7.49
N ILE A 73 4.79 3.97 -8.24
CA ILE A 73 3.72 3.84 -9.24
C ILE A 73 2.35 3.96 -8.54
N SER A 74 2.09 3.12 -7.54
CA SER A 74 0.83 3.13 -6.76
C SER A 74 0.45 4.53 -6.30
N ASP A 75 1.34 5.21 -5.58
CA ASP A 75 1.08 6.53 -5.00
C ASP A 75 0.88 7.62 -6.06
N TYR A 76 1.64 7.55 -7.16
CA TYR A 76 1.52 8.47 -8.28
C TYR A 76 0.20 8.28 -9.04
N LEU A 77 -0.18 7.04 -9.32
CA LEU A 77 -1.42 6.75 -10.02
C LEU A 77 -2.65 7.13 -9.17
N ASP A 78 -2.60 6.90 -7.86
CA ASP A 78 -3.65 7.32 -6.93
C ASP A 78 -3.88 8.84 -7.01
N ASN A 79 -2.80 9.64 -6.91
CA ASN A 79 -2.88 11.10 -7.12
C ASN A 79 -3.47 11.47 -8.48
N LEU A 80 -3.00 10.82 -9.56
CA LEU A 80 -3.51 11.05 -10.91
C LEU A 80 -4.98 10.70 -11.08
N CYS A 81 -5.52 9.78 -10.29
CA CYS A 81 -6.93 9.39 -10.34
C CYS A 81 -7.79 10.31 -9.45
N ASP A 82 -7.35 10.62 -8.23
CA ASP A 82 -8.05 11.52 -7.30
C ASP A 82 -8.16 12.95 -7.86
N ARG A 83 -7.13 13.42 -8.54
CA ARG A 83 -7.08 14.77 -9.13
C ARG A 83 -7.46 14.79 -10.62
N SER A 84 -7.93 13.66 -11.16
CA SER A 84 -8.27 13.53 -12.58
C SER A 84 -9.46 14.41 -12.98
N THR A 85 -9.34 15.05 -14.13
CA THR A 85 -10.47 15.70 -14.81
C THR A 85 -11.28 14.76 -15.71
N SER A 86 -10.76 13.56 -16.00
CA SER A 86 -11.37 12.60 -16.94
C SER A 86 -12.57 11.88 -16.31
N LEU A 87 -12.44 11.45 -15.05
CA LEU A 87 -13.39 10.54 -14.36
C LEU A 87 -13.77 9.29 -15.19
N ASP A 88 -12.93 8.93 -16.18
CA ASP A 88 -13.16 7.83 -17.11
C ASP A 88 -12.55 6.54 -16.55
N PRO A 89 -13.37 5.50 -16.26
CA PRO A 89 -12.86 4.23 -15.76
C PRO A 89 -11.89 3.54 -16.74
N ASN A 90 -11.96 3.81 -18.04
CA ASN A 90 -11.03 3.23 -19.02
C ASN A 90 -9.64 3.85 -18.91
N ASP A 91 -9.56 5.16 -18.69
CA ASP A 91 -8.30 5.85 -18.40
C ASP A 91 -7.66 5.32 -17.11
N PHE A 92 -8.44 5.22 -16.03
CA PHE A 92 -7.95 4.63 -14.79
C PHE A 92 -7.48 3.19 -14.95
N ARG A 93 -8.20 2.37 -15.73
CA ARG A 93 -7.79 1.00 -16.02
C ARG A 93 -6.49 0.97 -16.81
N LEU A 94 -6.33 1.83 -17.80
CA LEU A 94 -5.13 1.88 -18.63
C LEU A 94 -3.91 2.38 -17.85
N LEU A 95 -4.08 3.33 -16.94
CA LEU A 95 -3.02 3.72 -16.00
C LEU A 95 -2.57 2.52 -15.16
N HIS A 96 -3.50 1.81 -14.54
CA HIS A 96 -3.18 0.69 -13.65
C HIS A 96 -2.65 -0.53 -14.41
N GLN A 97 -2.86 -0.64 -15.72
CA GLN A 97 -2.13 -1.61 -16.56
C GLN A 97 -0.60 -1.48 -16.41
N SER A 98 -0.08 -0.29 -16.06
CA SER A 98 1.35 -0.12 -15.77
C SER A 98 1.81 -0.94 -14.54
N MET A 99 0.96 -1.10 -13.52
CA MET A 99 1.27 -1.93 -12.35
C MET A 99 1.26 -3.41 -12.71
N ASN A 100 0.29 -3.85 -13.51
CA ASN A 100 0.29 -5.19 -14.09
C ASN A 100 1.55 -5.47 -14.92
N ASP A 101 1.90 -4.55 -15.83
CA ASP A 101 3.08 -4.67 -16.69
C ASP A 101 4.38 -4.63 -15.87
N ALA A 102 4.41 -3.95 -14.72
CA ALA A 102 5.53 -3.91 -13.76
C ALA A 102 5.78 -5.26 -13.07
N LEU A 103 4.75 -6.10 -12.93
CA LEU A 103 4.83 -7.46 -12.37
C LEU A 103 5.10 -8.53 -13.43
N SER A 104 5.30 -8.14 -14.68
CA SER A 104 5.64 -9.07 -15.77
C SER A 104 7.15 -9.17 -16.00
N THR A 105 7.60 -10.26 -16.62
CA THR A 105 8.99 -10.41 -17.08
C THR A 105 9.24 -9.78 -18.46
N GLY A 106 8.18 -9.61 -19.27
CA GLY A 106 8.32 -9.30 -20.69
C GLY A 106 7.22 -8.46 -21.34
N ASN A 107 6.24 -7.93 -20.60
CA ASN A 107 5.26 -7.04 -21.24
C ASN A 107 5.96 -5.78 -21.75
N THR A 108 5.61 -5.38 -22.97
CA THR A 108 6.13 -4.15 -23.56
C THR A 108 5.51 -2.94 -22.88
N ILE A 109 6.29 -1.88 -22.68
CA ILE A 109 5.78 -0.59 -22.23
C ILE A 109 4.73 -0.07 -23.23
N ARG A 110 3.60 0.39 -22.71
CA ARG A 110 2.49 0.97 -23.47
C ARG A 110 2.41 2.47 -23.26
N ASP A 111 1.64 3.15 -24.10
CA ASP A 111 1.17 4.51 -23.80
C ASP A 111 0.06 4.43 -22.73
N TYR A 112 0.45 4.41 -21.45
CA TYR A 112 -0.50 4.32 -20.33
C TYR A 112 -1.39 5.56 -20.21
N TYR A 113 -1.03 6.65 -20.88
CA TYR A 113 -1.77 7.91 -20.86
C TYR A 113 -2.66 8.09 -22.11
N ALA A 114 -2.84 7.04 -22.92
CA ALA A 114 -3.49 7.16 -24.23
C ALA A 114 -4.92 7.75 -24.15
N LEU A 115 -5.62 7.56 -23.03
CA LEU A 115 -7.01 7.95 -22.80
C LEU A 115 -7.18 9.28 -22.02
N ARG A 116 -6.10 10.02 -21.77
CA ARG A 116 -6.15 11.34 -21.11
C ARG A 116 -5.48 12.44 -21.94
N ARG A 117 -5.60 13.69 -21.49
CA ARG A 117 -4.99 14.85 -22.17
C ARG A 117 -3.50 14.98 -21.85
N GLU A 118 -3.14 14.78 -20.59
CA GLU A 118 -1.79 14.89 -20.07
C GLU A 118 -1.02 13.58 -20.33
N LYS A 119 -0.11 13.58 -21.30
CA LYS A 119 0.59 12.34 -21.75
C LYS A 119 2.11 12.36 -21.62
N THR A 120 2.71 13.54 -21.56
CA THR A 120 4.16 13.69 -21.70
C THR A 120 4.84 13.69 -20.34
N ASP A 121 5.17 12.50 -19.84
CA ASP A 121 5.82 12.28 -18.54
C ASP A 121 7.36 12.15 -18.62
N GLY A 122 7.96 12.24 -19.81
CA GLY A 122 9.41 12.07 -19.97
C GLY A 122 9.92 10.65 -19.64
N GLU A 123 9.10 9.63 -19.89
CA GLU A 123 9.35 8.21 -19.60
C GLU A 123 9.36 7.87 -18.09
N TYR A 124 8.83 8.74 -17.23
CA TYR A 124 8.85 8.55 -15.79
C TYR A 124 8.16 7.24 -15.35
N LEU A 125 6.89 7.05 -15.71
CA LEU A 125 6.11 5.86 -15.40
C LEU A 125 6.71 4.62 -16.09
N ALA A 126 7.15 4.79 -17.35
CA ALA A 126 7.81 3.71 -18.08
C ALA A 126 9.10 3.23 -17.38
N ASP A 127 9.91 4.14 -16.84
CA ASP A 127 11.15 3.81 -16.13
C ASP A 127 10.89 3.12 -14.78
N LEU A 128 9.83 3.53 -14.07
CA LEU A 128 9.37 2.83 -12.86
C LEU A 128 8.96 1.39 -13.21
N VAL A 129 8.14 1.19 -14.24
CA VAL A 129 7.73 -0.13 -14.73
C VAL A 129 8.95 -0.98 -15.11
N ARG A 130 9.87 -0.44 -15.91
CA ARG A 130 11.11 -1.13 -16.31
C ARG A 130 11.96 -1.52 -15.09
N THR A 131 11.95 -0.72 -14.04
CA THR A 131 12.68 -1.01 -12.79
C THR A 131 12.08 -2.23 -12.09
N CYS A 132 10.76 -2.33 -12.00
CA CYS A 132 10.09 -3.51 -11.45
C CYS A 132 10.33 -4.75 -12.31
N GLN A 133 10.18 -4.64 -13.63
CA GLN A 133 10.40 -5.76 -14.56
C GLN A 133 11.85 -6.29 -14.52
N LYS A 134 12.85 -5.42 -14.28
CA LYS A 134 14.24 -5.85 -14.07
C LYS A 134 14.38 -6.76 -12.86
N THR A 135 13.60 -6.54 -11.80
CA THR A 135 13.56 -7.44 -10.64
C THR A 135 12.81 -8.72 -10.99
N MET A 136 11.64 -8.64 -11.63
CA MET A 136 10.85 -9.82 -12.01
C MET A 136 11.66 -10.80 -12.87
N ARG A 137 12.43 -10.31 -13.85
CA ARG A 137 13.33 -11.13 -14.69
C ARG A 137 14.46 -11.84 -13.96
N ARG A 138 14.70 -11.51 -12.69
CA ARG A 138 15.76 -12.10 -11.85
C ARG A 138 15.20 -12.94 -10.71
N LEU A 139 13.90 -13.20 -10.69
CA LEU A 139 13.29 -14.13 -9.74
C LEU A 139 13.41 -15.53 -10.33
N ASP A 140 14.11 -16.41 -9.62
CA ASP A 140 14.24 -17.81 -10.03
C ASP A 140 12.87 -18.51 -9.92
N GLU A 141 12.06 -18.13 -8.93
CA GLU A 141 10.73 -18.66 -8.65
C GLU A 141 9.59 -17.75 -9.16
N PHE A 142 9.79 -17.01 -10.25
CA PHE A 142 8.76 -16.12 -10.81
C PHE A 142 7.45 -16.85 -11.12
N ASP A 143 7.53 -18.00 -11.80
CA ASP A 143 6.37 -18.78 -12.23
C ASP A 143 5.53 -19.25 -11.03
N THR A 144 6.15 -19.47 -9.87
CA THR A 144 5.47 -19.85 -8.62
C THR A 144 4.57 -18.74 -8.09
N ILE A 145 4.95 -17.47 -8.28
CA ILE A 145 4.26 -16.34 -7.66
C ILE A 145 3.45 -15.49 -8.64
N GLN A 146 3.68 -15.63 -9.95
CA GLN A 146 3.09 -14.76 -10.97
C GLN A 146 1.55 -14.70 -10.86
N GLY A 147 0.88 -15.85 -10.71
CA GLY A 147 -0.58 -15.88 -10.58
C GLY A 147 -1.07 -15.10 -9.35
N HIS A 148 -0.41 -15.28 -8.20
CA HIS A 148 -0.73 -14.57 -6.96
C HIS A 148 -0.49 -13.06 -7.08
N LEU A 149 0.62 -12.66 -7.69
CA LEU A 149 0.96 -11.26 -7.93
C LEU A 149 -0.11 -10.56 -8.79
N LEU A 150 -0.50 -11.20 -9.91
CA LEU A 150 -1.52 -10.65 -10.82
C LEU A 150 -2.90 -10.63 -10.18
N ASN A 151 -3.24 -11.60 -9.32
CA ASN A 151 -4.52 -11.59 -8.60
C ASN A 151 -4.60 -10.42 -7.60
N LEU A 152 -3.54 -10.18 -6.81
CA LEU A 152 -3.50 -9.04 -5.90
C LEU A 152 -3.49 -7.70 -6.65
N GLU A 153 -2.74 -7.60 -7.75
CA GLU A 153 -2.73 -6.40 -8.58
C GLU A 153 -4.08 -6.15 -9.24
N GLN A 154 -4.79 -7.19 -9.70
CA GLN A 154 -6.13 -7.03 -10.25
C GLN A 154 -7.13 -6.51 -9.21
N LEU A 155 -7.07 -7.02 -7.97
CA LEU A 155 -7.90 -6.51 -6.86
C LEU A 155 -7.61 -5.04 -6.59
N TYR A 156 -6.33 -4.67 -6.55
CA TYR A 156 -5.90 -3.29 -6.37
C TYR A 156 -6.41 -2.40 -7.53
N SER A 157 -6.14 -2.79 -8.78
CA SER A 157 -6.57 -2.08 -9.99
C SER A 157 -8.09 -1.90 -10.05
N ASP A 158 -8.85 -2.95 -9.72
CA ASP A 158 -10.32 -2.89 -9.65
C ASP A 158 -10.81 -1.87 -8.63
N LEU A 159 -10.25 -1.89 -7.42
CA LEU A 159 -10.52 -0.90 -6.39
C LEU A 159 -10.28 0.52 -6.92
N GLN A 160 -9.10 0.75 -7.49
CA GLN A 160 -8.70 2.08 -7.96
C GLN A 160 -9.60 2.59 -9.07
N VAL A 161 -10.06 1.73 -9.98
CA VAL A 161 -11.05 2.13 -10.97
C VAL A 161 -12.39 2.48 -10.31
N HIS A 162 -12.88 1.67 -9.38
CA HIS A 162 -14.19 1.86 -8.75
C HIS A 162 -14.26 3.05 -7.79
N LYS A 163 -13.18 3.38 -7.06
CA LYS A 163 -13.17 4.51 -6.11
C LYS A 163 -13.02 5.88 -6.77
N HIS A 164 -12.54 5.96 -8.02
CA HIS A 164 -12.23 7.24 -8.67
C HIS A 164 -13.21 7.69 -9.76
N VAL A 165 -14.22 6.88 -10.11
CA VAL A 165 -15.32 7.34 -10.99
C VAL A 165 -16.15 8.46 -10.32
N LYS A 166 -17.17 8.96 -11.03
CA LYS A 166 -18.12 9.94 -10.47
C LYS A 166 -18.68 9.49 -9.12
N VAL A 167 -18.83 10.44 -8.20
CA VAL A 167 -19.15 10.20 -6.79
C VAL A 167 -20.40 9.32 -6.60
N ASP A 168 -21.43 9.55 -7.40
CA ASP A 168 -22.70 8.81 -7.38
C ASP A 168 -22.59 7.37 -7.91
N GLU A 169 -21.54 7.05 -8.67
CA GLU A 169 -21.27 5.71 -9.19
C GLU A 169 -20.34 4.89 -8.28
N ARG A 170 -19.54 5.52 -7.41
CA ARG A 170 -18.50 4.84 -6.60
C ARG A 170 -19.05 3.70 -5.74
N VAL A 171 -19.99 4.01 -4.84
CA VAL A 171 -20.52 3.03 -3.88
C VAL A 171 -21.27 1.89 -4.57
N PRO A 172 -22.21 2.13 -5.52
CA PRO A 172 -22.86 1.04 -6.24
C PRO A 172 -21.88 0.09 -6.92
N ARG A 173 -20.81 0.62 -7.53
CA ARG A 173 -19.77 -0.22 -8.18
C ARG A 173 -18.99 -1.05 -7.18
N LEU A 174 -18.59 -0.47 -6.05
CA LEU A 174 -17.83 -1.18 -5.01
C LEU A 174 -18.67 -2.28 -4.33
N VAL A 175 -19.95 -2.03 -4.10
CA VAL A 175 -20.89 -3.02 -3.55
C VAL A 175 -21.09 -4.17 -4.53
N ASN A 176 -21.41 -3.89 -5.79
CA ASN A 176 -21.59 -4.93 -6.81
C ASN A 176 -20.30 -5.74 -7.02
N TRP A 177 -19.14 -5.06 -7.05
CA TRP A 177 -17.84 -5.72 -7.18
C TRP A 177 -17.56 -6.66 -5.99
N PHE A 178 -17.88 -6.25 -4.76
CA PHE A 178 -17.77 -7.12 -3.59
C PHE A 178 -18.65 -8.37 -3.72
N GLU A 179 -19.93 -8.21 -4.09
CA GLU A 179 -20.88 -9.31 -4.28
C GLU A 179 -20.46 -10.29 -5.40
N GLU A 180 -19.81 -9.78 -6.45
CA GLU A 180 -19.26 -10.61 -7.54
C GLU A 180 -17.99 -11.37 -7.14
N LYS A 181 -17.12 -10.76 -6.32
CA LYS A 181 -15.80 -11.31 -5.98
C LYS A 181 -15.83 -12.31 -4.84
N THR A 182 -16.75 -12.16 -3.89
CA THR A 182 -16.77 -13.02 -2.71
C THR A 182 -18.17 -13.16 -2.12
N ASN A 183 -18.44 -14.36 -1.58
CA ASN A 183 -19.62 -14.63 -0.76
C ASN A 183 -19.27 -14.62 0.75
N ASP A 184 -18.11 -14.08 1.11
CA ASP A 184 -17.64 -14.02 2.50
C ASP A 184 -18.50 -13.05 3.32
N SER A 185 -19.45 -13.61 4.07
CA SER A 185 -20.33 -12.87 4.96
C SER A 185 -19.62 -12.29 6.20
N SER A 186 -18.33 -12.59 6.40
CA SER A 186 -17.56 -12.07 7.54
C SER A 186 -17.07 -10.64 7.31
N LEU A 187 -17.11 -10.14 6.07
CA LEU A 187 -16.63 -8.81 5.67
C LEU A 187 -17.76 -7.91 5.20
N TYR A 188 -17.62 -6.61 5.46
CA TYR A 188 -18.39 -5.59 4.75
C TYR A 188 -17.70 -5.21 3.42
N TRP A 189 -18.47 -4.71 2.45
CA TRP A 189 -17.92 -4.30 1.15
C TRP A 189 -16.79 -3.28 1.26
N HIS A 190 -16.86 -2.35 2.23
CA HIS A 190 -15.83 -1.33 2.47
C HIS A 190 -14.58 -1.90 3.15
N GLU A 191 -14.71 -2.99 3.91
CA GLU A 191 -13.58 -3.72 4.49
C GLU A 191 -12.86 -4.56 3.44
N PHE A 192 -13.61 -5.23 2.55
CA PHE A 192 -13.05 -5.90 1.39
C PHE A 192 -12.33 -4.92 0.46
N SER A 193 -12.96 -3.76 0.21
CA SER A 193 -12.36 -2.68 -0.57
C SER A 193 -11.06 -2.19 0.07
N ALA A 194 -11.03 -2.01 1.39
CA ALA A 194 -9.79 -1.69 2.11
C ALA A 194 -8.74 -2.81 1.93
N ALA A 195 -9.11 -4.08 2.08
CA ALA A 195 -8.18 -5.20 1.91
C ALA A 195 -7.56 -5.27 0.50
N ALA A 196 -8.30 -4.90 -0.53
CA ALA A 196 -7.80 -4.86 -1.90
C ALA A 196 -6.82 -3.70 -2.16
N GLY A 197 -6.83 -2.65 -1.34
CA GLY A 197 -6.03 -1.44 -1.54
C GLY A 197 -4.58 -1.51 -1.07
N SER A 198 -4.13 -2.67 -0.58
CA SER A 198 -2.80 -2.82 0.01
C SER A 198 -1.82 -3.50 -0.95
N THR A 199 -0.58 -3.04 -0.96
CA THR A 199 0.54 -3.61 -1.73
C THR A 199 1.39 -4.60 -0.92
N LEU A 200 1.06 -4.83 0.36
CA LEU A 200 1.91 -5.60 1.27
C LEU A 200 2.09 -7.08 0.86
N GLY A 201 1.04 -7.73 0.35
CA GLY A 201 1.14 -9.12 -0.13
C GLY A 201 2.12 -9.25 -1.30
N ILE A 202 2.11 -8.30 -2.23
CA ILE A 202 3.04 -8.21 -3.36
C ILE A 202 4.48 -8.07 -2.86
N PHE A 203 4.74 -7.16 -1.90
CA PHE A 203 6.07 -6.98 -1.34
C PHE A 203 6.58 -8.22 -0.61
N CYS A 204 5.69 -8.92 0.09
CA CYS A 204 6.00 -10.16 0.78
C CYS A 204 6.42 -11.26 -0.19
N LEU A 205 5.61 -11.55 -1.21
CA LEU A 205 5.87 -12.57 -2.22
C LEU A 205 7.18 -12.32 -2.94
N VAL A 206 7.40 -11.10 -3.44
CA VAL A 206 8.62 -10.74 -4.17
C VAL A 206 9.85 -10.82 -3.27
N SER A 207 9.75 -10.39 -2.02
CA SER A 207 10.88 -10.45 -1.09
C SER A 207 11.25 -11.88 -0.69
N TYR A 208 10.26 -12.77 -0.53
CA TYR A 208 10.52 -14.19 -0.30
C TYR A 208 11.15 -14.88 -1.50
N ALA A 209 10.67 -14.59 -2.73
CA ALA A 209 11.26 -15.10 -3.96
C ALA A 209 12.72 -14.61 -4.13
N LEU A 210 12.99 -13.32 -3.91
CA LEU A 210 14.38 -12.83 -3.88
C LEU A 210 15.25 -13.50 -2.81
N GLY A 211 14.64 -13.97 -1.72
CA GLY A 211 15.33 -14.71 -0.66
C GLY A 211 15.67 -16.15 -1.02
N GLY A 212 15.18 -16.68 -2.14
CA GLY A 212 15.36 -18.08 -2.57
C GLY A 212 14.66 -19.08 -1.64
N LYS A 213 13.58 -18.65 -0.96
CA LYS A 213 12.80 -19.48 -0.03
C LYS A 213 11.43 -19.85 -0.57
N MET A 214 11.07 -19.40 -1.77
CA MET A 214 9.70 -19.46 -2.26
C MET A 214 9.34 -20.87 -2.76
N THR A 215 8.20 -21.38 -2.29
CA THR A 215 7.55 -22.61 -2.78
C THR A 215 6.09 -22.30 -3.07
N PRO A 216 5.38 -23.13 -3.86
CA PRO A 216 3.95 -22.95 -4.08
C PRO A 216 3.16 -22.87 -2.77
N GLU A 217 3.45 -23.77 -1.82
CA GLU A 217 2.77 -23.80 -0.52
C GLU A 217 3.06 -22.54 0.30
N LEU A 218 4.28 -22.01 0.22
CA LEU A 218 4.60 -20.75 0.88
C LEU A 218 3.87 -19.57 0.20
N ALA A 219 3.75 -19.56 -1.12
CA ALA A 219 3.03 -18.52 -1.83
C ALA A 219 1.54 -18.49 -1.43
N ASP A 220 0.89 -19.66 -1.38
CA ASP A 220 -0.48 -19.82 -0.90
C ASP A 220 -0.62 -19.34 0.55
N ASN A 221 0.25 -19.81 1.45
CA ASN A 221 0.23 -19.40 2.85
C ASN A 221 0.43 -17.88 3.02
N VAL A 222 1.29 -17.26 2.21
CA VAL A 222 1.46 -15.79 2.21
C VAL A 222 0.17 -15.10 1.79
N ILE A 223 -0.49 -15.56 0.72
CA ILE A 223 -1.77 -14.98 0.28
C ILE A 223 -2.83 -15.10 1.37
N GLU A 224 -3.05 -16.28 1.91
CA GLU A 224 -4.05 -16.52 2.96
C GLU A 224 -3.74 -15.72 4.23
N SER A 225 -2.45 -15.54 4.54
CA SER A 225 -2.05 -14.80 5.74
C SER A 225 -2.18 -13.28 5.59
N TYR A 226 -2.05 -12.78 4.36
CA TYR A 226 -2.04 -11.35 4.08
C TYR A 226 -3.42 -10.82 3.68
N PHE A 227 -4.12 -11.54 2.82
CA PHE A 227 -5.42 -11.16 2.32
C PHE A 227 -6.51 -12.07 2.94
N PRO A 228 -7.57 -11.50 3.55
CA PRO A 228 -7.93 -10.08 3.55
C PRO A 228 -7.38 -9.29 4.75
N PHE A 229 -7.06 -9.95 5.88
CA PHE A 229 -7.02 -9.25 7.18
C PHE A 229 -5.80 -8.36 7.38
N MET A 230 -4.58 -8.81 7.05
CA MET A 230 -3.39 -7.96 7.22
C MET A 230 -3.41 -6.76 6.26
N GLN A 231 -3.88 -6.98 5.03
CA GLN A 231 -4.06 -5.91 4.05
C GLN A 231 -5.19 -4.95 4.42
N GLY A 232 -6.32 -5.47 4.89
CA GLY A 232 -7.44 -4.65 5.33
C GLY A 232 -7.09 -3.84 6.56
N LEU A 233 -6.37 -4.42 7.53
CA LEU A 233 -5.87 -3.68 8.69
C LEU A 233 -4.97 -2.51 8.27
N HIS A 234 -4.06 -2.75 7.32
CA HIS A 234 -3.17 -1.71 6.79
C HIS A 234 -3.97 -0.52 6.27
N ILE A 235 -4.94 -0.77 5.40
CA ILE A 235 -5.68 0.29 4.70
C ILE A 235 -6.77 0.91 5.58
N LEU A 236 -7.43 0.14 6.46
CA LEU A 236 -8.37 0.70 7.42
C LEU A 236 -7.69 1.67 8.40
N LEU A 237 -6.46 1.39 8.83
CA LEU A 237 -5.69 2.31 9.66
C LEU A 237 -5.29 3.59 8.91
N ASP A 238 -4.96 3.47 7.63
CA ASP A 238 -4.65 4.59 6.74
C ASP A 238 -5.87 5.52 6.57
N TYR A 239 -7.01 4.97 6.12
CA TYR A 239 -8.26 5.72 6.04
C TYR A 239 -8.70 6.27 7.40
N TYR A 240 -8.44 5.57 8.51
CA TYR A 240 -8.80 6.07 9.83
C TYR A 240 -8.06 7.37 10.18
N ILE A 241 -6.76 7.47 9.88
CA ILE A 241 -5.98 8.68 10.18
C ILE A 241 -6.28 9.84 9.22
N ASP A 242 -6.74 9.53 8.00
CA ASP A 242 -6.99 10.51 6.94
C ASP A 242 -8.43 11.01 6.87
N GLN A 243 -9.32 10.56 7.76
CA GLN A 243 -10.75 10.94 7.79
C GLN A 243 -11.03 12.45 7.66
N GLU A 244 -10.23 13.29 8.31
CA GLU A 244 -10.42 14.75 8.26
C GLU A 244 -9.89 15.36 6.95
N GLU A 245 -8.82 14.80 6.39
CA GLU A 245 -8.25 15.20 5.10
C GLU A 245 -9.23 14.85 3.98
N ASP A 246 -9.69 13.60 3.94
CA ASP A 246 -10.69 13.13 2.98
C ASP A 246 -12.02 13.90 3.10
N ARG A 247 -12.33 14.47 4.27
CA ARG A 247 -13.52 15.31 4.47
C ARG A 247 -13.37 16.65 3.79
N ILE A 248 -12.18 17.23 3.88
CA ILE A 248 -11.85 18.53 3.31
C ILE A 248 -11.72 18.40 1.79
N GLU A 249 -11.12 17.32 1.32
CA GLU A 249 -10.84 17.09 -0.11
C GLU A 249 -12.03 16.46 -0.86
N GLY A 250 -13.02 15.93 -0.14
CA GLY A 250 -14.20 15.31 -0.75
C GLY A 250 -13.95 13.88 -1.24
N ASP A 251 -12.87 13.27 -0.76
CA ASP A 251 -12.44 11.93 -1.16
C ASP A 251 -13.24 10.86 -0.40
N LEU A 252 -13.33 9.67 -1.03
CA LEU A 252 -14.06 8.54 -0.47
C LEU A 252 -13.26 7.97 0.69
N ASN A 253 -13.86 7.83 1.87
CA ASN A 253 -13.22 7.23 3.04
C ASN A 253 -14.02 6.03 3.55
N PHE A 254 -13.40 4.85 3.61
CA PHE A 254 -14.07 3.61 3.99
C PHE A 254 -14.58 3.58 5.43
N CYS A 255 -13.95 4.32 6.35
CA CYS A 255 -14.38 4.40 7.75
C CYS A 255 -15.74 5.07 7.92
N ARG A 256 -16.20 5.86 6.95
CA ARG A 256 -17.52 6.54 7.01
C ARG A 256 -18.70 5.61 6.79
N TYR A 257 -18.47 4.39 6.30
CA TYR A 257 -19.53 3.44 5.98
C TYR A 257 -19.83 2.45 7.12
N TYR A 258 -19.17 2.61 8.27
CA TYR A 258 -19.62 1.99 9.51
C TYR A 258 -20.80 2.77 10.10
N ASP A 259 -21.79 2.05 10.65
CA ASP A 259 -22.98 2.66 11.26
C ASP A 259 -22.66 3.63 12.40
N ASN A 260 -21.56 3.39 13.13
CA ASN A 260 -21.08 4.23 14.22
C ASN A 260 -19.62 3.91 14.58
N GLN A 261 -19.01 4.79 15.38
CA GLN A 261 -17.61 4.67 15.83
C GLN A 261 -17.34 3.39 16.63
N ALA A 262 -18.27 2.95 17.47
CA ALA A 262 -18.09 1.73 18.27
C ALA A 262 -18.05 0.47 17.39
N LEU A 263 -18.85 0.43 16.31
CA LEU A 263 -18.78 -0.63 15.32
C LEU A 263 -17.45 -0.61 14.57
N MET A 264 -17.01 0.57 14.12
CA MET A 264 -15.71 0.73 13.45
C MET A 264 -14.56 0.21 14.32
N GLU A 265 -14.51 0.62 15.59
CA GLU A 265 -13.49 0.16 16.54
C GLU A 265 -13.51 -1.36 16.69
N LYS A 266 -14.69 -1.94 16.96
CA LYS A 266 -14.86 -3.39 17.09
C LYS A 266 -14.38 -4.14 15.85
N ARG A 267 -14.62 -3.60 14.66
CA ARG A 267 -14.20 -4.19 13.39
C ARG A 267 -12.70 -4.06 13.16
N ILE A 268 -12.09 -2.91 13.45
CA ILE A 268 -10.62 -2.77 13.39
C ILE A 268 -9.95 -3.72 14.40
N MET A 269 -10.48 -3.87 15.62
CA MET A 269 -10.00 -4.87 16.58
C MET A 269 -10.09 -6.29 16.03
N TYR A 270 -11.20 -6.65 15.40
CA TYR A 270 -11.36 -7.96 14.74
C TYR A 270 -10.30 -8.18 13.65
N PHE A 271 -10.02 -7.16 12.82
CA PHE A 271 -8.95 -7.22 11.82
C PHE A 271 -7.56 -7.42 12.43
N ILE A 272 -7.27 -6.78 13.57
CA ILE A 272 -6.02 -6.99 14.34
C ILE A 272 -5.92 -8.44 14.80
N GLU A 273 -6.98 -8.98 15.42
CA GLU A 273 -6.98 -10.36 15.93
C GLU A 273 -6.83 -11.40 14.82
N GLN A 274 -7.56 -11.22 13.71
CA GLN A 274 -7.44 -12.11 12.56
C GLN A 274 -6.05 -12.00 11.93
N ALA A 275 -5.57 -10.79 11.63
CA ALA A 275 -4.23 -10.60 11.07
C ALA A 275 -3.16 -11.25 11.95
N ASP A 276 -3.23 -11.09 13.28
CA ASP A 276 -2.31 -11.74 14.20
C ASP A 276 -2.40 -13.26 14.09
N SER A 277 -3.60 -13.85 14.12
CA SER A 277 -3.80 -15.31 14.04
C SER A 277 -3.23 -15.92 12.75
N TYR A 278 -3.52 -15.29 11.62
CA TYR A 278 -3.11 -15.76 10.30
C TYR A 278 -1.58 -15.70 10.12
N VAL A 279 -0.92 -14.61 10.52
CA VAL A 279 0.54 -14.50 10.37
C VAL A 279 1.34 -15.46 11.25
N GLN A 280 0.72 -16.11 12.24
CA GLN A 280 1.40 -17.13 13.05
C GLN A 280 1.78 -18.39 12.26
N GLN A 281 1.13 -18.61 11.11
CA GLN A 281 1.31 -19.77 10.25
C GLN A 281 2.51 -19.61 9.30
N LEU A 282 2.99 -18.37 9.12
CA LEU A 282 4.08 -18.06 8.20
C LEU A 282 5.46 -18.44 8.76
N PRO A 283 6.41 -18.82 7.90
CA PRO A 283 7.81 -18.84 8.28
C PRO A 283 8.27 -17.43 8.66
N ASP A 284 9.41 -17.32 9.32
CA ASP A 284 9.91 -16.03 9.84
C ASP A 284 8.87 -15.29 10.71
N ARG A 285 7.90 -15.98 11.35
CA ARG A 285 6.81 -15.44 12.20
C ARG A 285 7.11 -14.15 12.96
N ARG A 286 8.27 -14.05 13.62
CA ARG A 286 8.68 -12.83 14.36
C ARG A 286 8.75 -11.58 13.48
N PHE A 287 9.11 -11.74 12.20
CA PHE A 287 9.08 -10.69 11.19
C PHE A 287 7.64 -10.26 10.91
N HIS A 288 6.73 -11.18 10.63
CA HIS A 288 5.33 -10.84 10.32
C HIS A 288 4.60 -10.24 11.52
N GLU A 289 4.82 -10.78 12.73
CA GLU A 289 4.36 -10.15 13.98
C GLU A 289 4.90 -8.71 14.12
N MET A 290 6.18 -8.50 13.79
CA MET A 290 6.78 -7.16 13.84
C MET A 290 6.11 -6.21 12.84
N VAL A 291 5.77 -6.66 11.63
CA VAL A 291 5.04 -5.84 10.66
C VAL A 291 3.62 -5.56 11.18
N HIS A 292 2.90 -6.58 11.64
CA HIS A 292 1.54 -6.47 12.19
C HIS A 292 1.47 -5.41 13.29
N HIS A 293 2.29 -5.55 14.33
CA HIS A 293 2.35 -4.56 15.41
C HIS A 293 2.92 -3.21 14.95
N GLY A 294 3.79 -3.23 13.94
CA GLY A 294 4.37 -2.06 13.32
C GLY A 294 3.29 -1.19 12.67
N LEU A 295 2.37 -1.77 11.90
CA LEU A 295 1.24 -1.06 11.28
C LEU A 295 0.43 -0.31 12.33
N VAL A 296 -0.06 -1.02 13.35
CA VAL A 296 -0.87 -0.42 14.41
C VAL A 296 -0.11 0.71 15.11
N GLY A 297 1.15 0.48 15.49
CA GLY A 297 1.94 1.48 16.20
C GLY A 297 2.34 2.68 15.33
N LEU A 298 2.63 2.48 14.05
CA LEU A 298 3.02 3.54 13.13
C LEU A 298 1.82 4.47 12.83
N TYR A 299 0.70 3.92 12.34
CA TYR A 299 -0.46 4.72 11.97
C TYR A 299 -1.07 5.45 13.17
N LEU A 300 -1.28 4.76 14.30
CA LEU A 300 -1.80 5.41 15.52
C LEU A 300 -0.80 6.39 16.18
N GLY A 301 0.47 6.35 15.76
CA GLY A 301 1.50 7.28 16.18
C GLY A 301 1.41 8.64 15.48
N ASP A 302 0.63 8.74 14.39
CA ASP A 302 0.52 9.94 13.59
C ASP A 302 -0.15 11.09 14.37
N PRO A 303 0.34 12.34 14.23
CA PRO A 303 -0.30 13.51 14.83
C PRO A 303 -1.77 13.75 14.43
N LYS A 304 -2.21 13.29 13.25
CA LYS A 304 -3.58 13.41 12.74
C LYS A 304 -4.60 12.76 13.68
N VAL A 305 -4.24 11.63 14.30
CA VAL A 305 -5.10 10.88 15.23
C VAL A 305 -5.63 11.74 16.38
N LYS A 306 -4.85 12.71 16.86
CA LYS A 306 -5.26 13.61 17.95
C LYS A 306 -6.36 14.59 17.57
N LYS A 307 -6.60 14.78 16.27
CA LYS A 307 -7.63 15.68 15.75
C LYS A 307 -8.95 14.94 15.51
N LEU A 308 -8.95 13.62 15.55
CA LEU A 308 -10.13 12.79 15.35
C LEU A 308 -10.95 12.72 16.64
N ASP A 309 -12.27 12.73 16.49
CA ASP A 309 -13.17 12.50 17.61
C ASP A 309 -12.99 11.08 18.16
N GLY A 310 -12.88 10.96 19.49
CA GLY A 310 -12.52 9.70 20.15
C GLY A 310 -11.15 9.11 19.78
N GLY A 311 -10.28 9.87 19.08
CA GLY A 311 -9.05 9.33 18.48
C GLY A 311 -8.05 8.75 19.48
N MET A 312 -7.99 9.34 20.68
CA MET A 312 -7.12 8.87 21.76
C MET A 312 -7.65 7.59 22.43
N GLU A 313 -8.97 7.45 22.59
CA GLU A 313 -9.61 6.27 23.17
C GLU A 313 -9.41 5.06 22.25
N MET A 314 -9.76 5.20 20.96
CA MET A 314 -9.45 4.21 19.93
C MET A 314 -7.97 3.81 19.94
N THR A 315 -7.06 4.79 20.05
CA THR A 315 -5.62 4.48 20.09
C THR A 315 -5.25 3.59 21.28
N ASP A 316 -5.76 3.91 22.47
CA ASP A 316 -5.45 3.16 23.68
C ASP A 316 -6.05 1.75 23.63
N ASP A 317 -7.26 1.58 23.09
CA ASP A 317 -7.92 0.29 22.94
C ASP A 317 -7.22 -0.61 21.90
N LEU A 318 -6.91 -0.08 20.72
CA LEU A 318 -6.19 -0.81 19.66
C LEU A 318 -4.75 -1.16 20.09
N LEU A 319 -4.06 -0.28 20.83
CA LEU A 319 -2.74 -0.58 21.38
C LEU A 319 -2.78 -1.57 22.55
N ARG A 320 -3.89 -1.64 23.29
CA ARG A 320 -4.08 -2.63 24.37
C ARG A 320 -4.17 -4.03 23.79
N ILE A 321 -4.98 -4.23 22.75
CA ILE A 321 -5.14 -5.54 22.10
C ILE A 321 -3.89 -5.95 21.32
N SER A 322 -3.19 -4.98 20.71
CA SER A 322 -1.95 -5.25 19.95
C SER A 322 -0.71 -5.47 20.82
N GLY A 323 -0.80 -5.23 22.13
CA GLY A 323 0.26 -5.53 23.09
C GLY A 323 1.48 -4.60 23.07
N TYR A 324 2.51 -4.98 23.84
CA TYR A 324 3.65 -4.11 24.15
C TYR A 324 4.53 -3.77 22.94
N LYS A 325 4.59 -4.64 21.93
CA LYS A 325 5.36 -4.38 20.70
C LYS A 325 4.75 -3.21 19.92
N ALA A 326 3.43 -3.17 19.74
CA ALA A 326 2.74 -2.06 19.09
C ALA A 326 2.93 -0.74 19.86
N ARG A 327 2.86 -0.78 21.20
CA ARG A 327 3.16 0.38 22.06
C ARG A 327 4.57 0.91 21.89
N PHE A 328 5.56 0.03 21.71
CA PHE A 328 6.93 0.43 21.42
C PHE A 328 7.00 1.16 20.08
N PHE A 329 6.40 0.62 19.01
CA PHE A 329 6.36 1.31 17.70
C PHE A 329 5.69 2.67 17.81
N HIS A 330 4.52 2.75 18.45
CA HIS A 330 3.80 4.00 18.69
C HIS A 330 4.62 5.07 19.40
N TRP A 331 5.38 4.69 20.45
CA TRP A 331 6.28 5.60 21.14
C TRP A 331 7.41 6.10 20.23
N ASN A 332 8.04 5.21 19.45
CA ASN A 332 9.10 5.57 18.52
C ASN A 332 8.60 6.54 17.43
N THR A 333 7.41 6.30 16.88
CA THR A 333 6.79 7.15 15.87
C THR A 333 6.52 8.55 16.43
N LYS A 334 5.90 8.64 17.61
CA LYS A 334 5.67 9.93 18.28
C LYS A 334 6.96 10.68 18.55
N PHE A 335 8.04 9.99 18.93
CA PHE A 335 9.35 10.60 19.12
C PHE A 335 9.95 11.12 17.79
N TYR A 336 9.83 10.35 16.71
CA TYR A 336 10.28 10.76 15.38
C TYR A 336 9.59 12.04 14.90
N HIS A 337 8.25 12.12 14.99
CA HIS A 337 7.51 13.33 14.60
C HIS A 337 7.85 14.54 15.47
N ARG A 338 8.09 14.35 16.78
CA ARG A 338 8.56 15.43 17.67
C ARG A 338 9.90 15.98 17.22
N MET A 339 10.88 15.11 16.92
CA MET A 339 12.20 15.54 16.44
C MET A 339 12.14 16.25 15.09
N LYS A 340 11.27 15.82 14.17
CA LYS A 340 11.09 16.49 12.86
C LYS A 340 10.50 17.90 13.04
N LYS A 341 9.53 18.08 13.94
CA LYS A 341 8.96 19.40 14.30
C LYS A 341 9.94 20.33 15.01
N THR A 342 10.99 19.83 15.66
CA THR A 342 12.02 20.68 16.31
C THR A 342 13.13 21.11 15.33
N ARG A 343 13.16 20.52 14.13
CA ARG A 343 14.16 20.79 13.08
C ARG A 343 13.61 21.60 11.90
N ALA A 344 12.28 21.78 11.84
CA ALA A 344 11.59 22.74 10.98
C ALA A 344 11.23 23.95 11.83
#